data_AF-A0A7C3GGZ2-F1
#
_entry.id   AF-A0A7C3GGZ2-F1
#
_cell.length_a   1.000
_cell.length_b   1.000
_cell.length_c   1.000
_cell.angle_alpha   90.00
_cell.angle_beta   90.00
_cell.angle_gamma   90.00
#
_symmetry.space_group_name_H-M   'P 1'
#
loop_
_entity.id
_entity.type
_entity.pdbx_description
1 polymer ?
#
loop_
_entity_poly.entity_id
_entity_poly.type
_entity_poly.pdbx_seq_one_letter_code
_entity_poly.pdbx_strand_id
1 'polypeptide(L)'
;DTGGADRLIGRGDMLLSYGSDLVRLQCAFVDTPEVERVIDFIGDQRGYAVPFFLPEFHGDDDDGNQPGAFNIKDLDDNFFDAARLIVQNQHGSTSMIQRRMKLGYNRAGRIMDQLEALGIVGPSAGSKAREVLIYDEVELERYLEDIKTRK
;
A
#
# COMPACT_ATOMS: atom_id res chain seq x y z
N ASP A 1 -18.40 3.28 38.66
CA ASP A 1 -17.29 2.48 39.18
C ASP A 1 -17.81 1.07 39.37
N THR A 2 -17.43 0.16 38.48
CA THR A 2 -17.98 -1.20 38.46
C THR A 2 -16.90 -2.13 38.96
N GLY A 3 -17.08 -2.66 40.18
CA GLY A 3 -16.15 -3.60 40.79
C GLY A 3 -16.09 -4.93 40.01
N GLY A 4 -14.88 -5.47 39.83
CA GLY A 4 -14.66 -6.74 39.12
C GLY A 4 -13.33 -6.82 38.37
N ALA A 5 -12.69 -5.68 38.09
CA ALA A 5 -11.35 -5.64 37.48
C ALA A 5 -10.29 -6.33 38.37
N ASP A 6 -10.45 -6.26 39.70
CA ASP A 6 -9.53 -6.89 40.67
C ASP A 6 -9.50 -8.43 40.58
N ARG A 7 -10.49 -9.05 39.92
CA ARG A 7 -10.54 -10.51 39.70
C ARG A 7 -9.85 -10.97 38.41
N LEU A 8 -9.48 -10.04 37.53
CA LEU A 8 -8.82 -10.33 36.26
C LEU A 8 -7.28 -10.24 36.36
N ILE A 9 -6.78 -9.80 37.52
CA ILE A 9 -5.35 -9.66 37.82
C ILE A 9 -4.67 -11.03 37.70
N GLY A 10 -3.81 -11.18 36.68
CA GLY A 10 -3.03 -12.39 36.41
C GLY A 10 -3.64 -13.42 35.44
N ARG A 11 -4.70 -13.08 34.70
CA ARG A 11 -5.41 -14.04 33.80
C ARG A 11 -5.62 -13.59 32.35
N GLY A 12 -4.99 -12.50 31.91
CA GLY A 12 -5.03 -12.08 30.49
C GLY A 12 -6.36 -11.50 30.00
N ASP A 13 -7.32 -11.29 30.89
CA ASP A 13 -8.59 -10.66 30.56
C ASP A 13 -8.49 -9.13 30.67
N MET A 14 -8.84 -8.43 29.60
CA MET A 14 -8.97 -6.96 29.57
C MET A 14 -10.46 -6.60 29.43
N LEU A 15 -10.92 -5.55 30.10
CA LEU A 15 -12.24 -4.96 29.85
C LEU A 15 -12.02 -3.66 29.05
N LEU A 16 -12.44 -3.66 27.79
CA LEU A 16 -12.45 -2.48 26.93
C LEU A 16 -13.78 -1.75 27.12
N SER A 17 -13.72 -0.48 27.55
CA SER A 17 -14.90 0.38 27.62
C SER A 17 -14.97 1.25 26.37
N TYR A 18 -16.09 1.18 25.65
CA TYR A 18 -16.40 2.06 24.52
C TYR A 18 -17.78 2.69 24.76
N GLY A 19 -17.78 3.96 25.19
CA GLY A 19 -19.00 4.64 25.60
C GLY A 19 -19.60 4.03 26.88
N SER A 20 -20.87 3.60 26.84
CA SER A 20 -21.53 2.89 27.94
C SER A 20 -21.26 1.38 27.93
N ASP A 21 -20.69 0.84 26.86
CA ASP A 21 -20.52 -0.59 26.67
C ASP A 21 -19.18 -1.06 27.23
N LEU A 22 -19.22 -2.17 27.96
CA LEU A 22 -18.05 -2.82 28.54
C LEU A 22 -17.85 -4.18 27.85
N VAL A 23 -16.78 -4.30 27.08
CA VAL A 23 -16.46 -5.50 26.29
C VAL A 23 -15.30 -6.23 26.93
N ARG A 24 -15.45 -7.53 27.22
CA ARG A 24 -14.35 -8.36 27.68
C ARG A 24 -13.53 -8.86 26.50
N LEU A 25 -12.24 -8.55 26.50
CA LEU A 25 -11.25 -9.06 25.58
C LEU A 25 -10.45 -10.16 26.28
N GLN A 26 -10.43 -11.34 25.69
CA GLN A 26 -9.52 -12.41 26.09
C GLN A 26 -8.21 -12.22 25.33
N CYS A 27 -7.14 -11.93 26.06
CA CYS A 27 -5.80 -11.82 25.50
C CYS A 27 -4.90 -12.85 26.18
N ALA A 28 -3.92 -13.38 25.45
CA ALA A 28 -2.83 -14.10 26.10
C ALA A 28 -2.06 -13.10 26.95
N PHE A 29 -1.92 -13.37 28.25
CA PHE A 29 -0.98 -12.64 29.09
C PHE A 29 0.41 -13.22 28.84
N VAL A 30 1.30 -12.39 28.30
CA VAL A 30 2.70 -12.73 28.09
C VAL A 30 3.49 -11.84 29.05
N ASP A 31 4.26 -12.45 29.95
CA ASP A 31 5.10 -11.70 30.89
C ASP A 31 6.45 -11.30 30.26
N THR A 32 7.13 -10.31 30.86
CA THR A 32 8.43 -9.85 30.34
C THR A 32 9.47 -10.98 30.27
N PRO A 33 9.61 -11.87 31.27
CA PRO A 33 10.53 -12.99 31.18
C PRO A 33 10.23 -13.95 30.01
N GLU A 34 8.96 -14.17 29.67
CA GLU A 34 8.57 -14.98 28.51
C GLU A 34 8.99 -14.33 27.20
N VAL A 35 8.78 -13.02 27.06
CA VAL A 35 9.25 -12.26 25.90
C VAL A 35 10.77 -12.36 25.76
N GLU A 36 11.51 -12.15 26.85
CA GLU A 36 12.98 -12.24 26.87
C GLU A 36 13.46 -13.62 26.41
N ARG A 37 12.88 -14.70 26.96
CA ARG A 37 13.23 -16.07 26.54
C ARG A 37 13.01 -16.33 25.05
N VAL A 38 11.93 -15.80 24.48
CA VAL A 38 11.63 -15.96 23.05
C VAL A 38 12.63 -15.16 22.20
N ILE A 39 12.97 -13.94 22.62
CA ILE A 39 13.97 -13.12 21.94
C ILE A 39 15.33 -13.80 21.96
N ASP A 40 15.78 -14.29 23.11
CA ASP A 40 17.06 -15.00 23.24
C ASP A 40 17.09 -16.25 22.36
N PHE A 41 16.01 -17.04 22.38
CA PHE A 41 15.87 -18.22 21.52
C PHE A 41 15.95 -17.89 20.03
N ILE A 42 15.41 -16.75 19.58
CA ILE A 42 15.49 -16.31 18.18
C ILE A 42 16.89 -15.75 17.88
N GLY A 43 17.46 -14.97 18.80
CA GLY A 43 18.77 -14.34 18.65
C GLY A 43 19.92 -15.33 18.59
N ASP A 44 19.81 -16.46 19.29
CA ASP A 44 20.80 -17.54 19.30
C ASP A 44 20.76 -18.40 18.01
N GLN A 45 19.74 -18.23 17.17
CA GLN A 45 19.67 -18.95 15.90
C GLN A 45 20.73 -18.42 14.93
N ARG A 46 21.28 -19.34 14.12
CA ARG A 46 22.25 -18.98 13.08
C ARG A 46 21.61 -18.00 12.10
N GLY A 47 22.12 -16.76 12.09
CA GLY A 47 21.75 -15.76 11.10
C GLY A 47 22.12 -16.17 9.68
N TYR A 48 21.34 -15.71 8.71
CA TYR A 48 21.65 -15.88 7.29
C TYR A 48 22.68 -14.84 6.84
N ALA A 49 23.59 -15.23 5.93
CA ALA A 49 24.60 -14.32 5.39
C ALA A 49 23.99 -13.19 4.53
N VAL A 50 22.75 -13.39 4.07
CA VAL A 50 22.02 -12.47 3.20
C VAL A 50 20.62 -12.29 3.77
N PRO A 51 20.08 -11.05 3.80
CA PRO A 51 18.68 -10.83 4.17
C PRO A 51 17.76 -11.65 3.27
N PHE A 52 16.69 -12.21 3.85
CA PHE A 52 15.61 -12.79 3.06
C PHE A 52 14.74 -11.66 2.52
N PHE A 53 14.99 -11.27 1.27
CA PHE A 53 14.12 -10.33 0.57
C PHE A 53 12.79 -11.04 0.29
N LEU A 54 11.71 -10.53 0.88
CA LEU A 54 10.38 -10.97 0.51
C LEU A 54 10.17 -10.66 -0.99
N PRO A 55 9.52 -11.56 -1.74
CA PRO A 55 9.06 -11.23 -3.08
C PRO A 55 8.26 -9.93 -3.07
N GLU A 56 8.30 -9.17 -4.17
CA GLU A 56 7.40 -8.04 -4.33
C GLU A 56 5.95 -8.54 -4.20
N PHE A 57 5.16 -7.81 -3.41
CA PHE A 57 3.75 -8.14 -3.22
C PHE A 57 3.00 -7.79 -4.50
N HIS A 58 2.64 -8.82 -5.24
CA HIS A 58 1.67 -8.76 -6.32
C HIS A 58 0.31 -9.03 -5.68
N GLY A 59 -0.60 -8.05 -5.69
CA GLY A 59 -1.95 -8.24 -5.16
C GLY A 59 -2.71 -9.31 -5.95
N ASP A 60 -3.77 -9.88 -5.37
CA ASP A 60 -4.61 -10.93 -6.00
C ASP A 60 -5.23 -10.52 -7.36
N ASP A 61 -5.14 -9.24 -7.75
CA ASP A 61 -5.51 -8.76 -9.09
C ASP A 61 -4.42 -9.02 -10.16
N ASP A 62 -3.25 -9.53 -9.78
CA ASP A 62 -2.08 -9.76 -10.65
C ASP A 62 -1.87 -11.24 -11.00
N ASP A 63 -2.80 -12.11 -10.61
CA ASP A 63 -2.75 -13.54 -10.87
C ASP A 63 -3.08 -13.81 -12.36
N GLY A 64 -2.10 -13.59 -13.23
CA GLY A 64 -2.12 -14.09 -14.60
C GLY A 64 -1.55 -13.18 -15.68
N ASN A 65 -1.08 -11.98 -15.37
CA ASN A 65 -0.57 -11.10 -16.41
C ASN A 65 0.95 -11.12 -16.47
N GLN A 66 1.48 -11.64 -17.58
CA GLN A 66 2.89 -11.47 -17.92
C GLN A 66 3.29 -10.00 -17.75
N PRO A 67 4.53 -9.71 -17.33
CA PRO A 67 5.07 -8.36 -17.40
C PRO A 67 5.11 -7.93 -18.87
N GLY A 68 4.05 -7.27 -19.33
CA GLY A 68 3.88 -6.88 -20.73
C GLY A 68 2.46 -6.92 -21.31
N ALA A 69 1.47 -7.52 -20.64
CA ALA A 69 0.11 -7.63 -21.19
C ALA A 69 -0.90 -6.66 -20.51
N PHE A 70 -0.50 -5.42 -20.25
CA PHE A 70 -1.43 -4.39 -19.79
C PHE A 70 -2.55 -4.20 -20.82
N ASN A 71 -3.78 -4.54 -20.45
CA ASN A 71 -4.93 -4.40 -21.34
C ASN A 71 -5.46 -2.96 -21.27
N ILE A 72 -5.29 -2.20 -22.36
CA ILE A 72 -5.73 -0.80 -22.47
C ILE A 72 -7.23 -0.63 -22.18
N LYS A 73 -8.01 -1.71 -22.30
CA LYS A 73 -9.44 -1.72 -21.97
C LYS A 73 -9.75 -1.58 -20.48
N ASP A 74 -8.80 -1.93 -19.61
CA ASP A 74 -8.98 -1.94 -18.14
C ASP A 74 -8.46 -0.66 -17.46
N LEU A 75 -8.16 0.38 -18.25
CA LEU A 75 -7.79 1.70 -17.75
C LEU A 75 -8.91 2.29 -16.90
N ASP A 76 -8.55 2.85 -15.73
CA ASP A 76 -9.49 3.59 -14.90
C ASP A 76 -10.03 4.80 -15.67
N ASP A 77 -11.31 5.14 -15.47
CA ASP A 77 -11.95 6.27 -16.15
C ASP A 77 -11.18 7.60 -15.96
N ASN A 78 -10.53 7.75 -14.81
CA ASN A 78 -9.75 8.94 -14.45
C ASN A 78 -8.28 8.87 -14.90
N PHE A 79 -7.86 7.81 -15.59
CA PHE A 79 -6.47 7.60 -15.97
C PHE A 79 -5.90 8.77 -16.79
N PHE A 80 -6.62 9.19 -17.85
CA PHE A 80 -6.14 10.26 -18.75
C PHE A 80 -5.97 11.59 -18.01
N ASP A 81 -6.89 11.91 -17.11
CA ASP A 81 -6.83 13.14 -16.33
C ASP A 81 -5.74 13.08 -15.26
N ALA A 82 -5.52 11.90 -14.68
CA ALA A 82 -4.40 11.67 -13.76
C ALA A 82 -3.05 11.80 -14.46
N ALA A 83 -2.90 11.26 -15.68
CA ALA A 83 -1.68 11.38 -16.48
C ALA A 83 -1.32 12.86 -16.72
N ARG A 84 -2.30 13.65 -17.16
CA ARG A 84 -2.13 15.11 -17.35
C ARG A 84 -1.74 15.81 -16.06
N LEU A 85 -2.43 15.50 -14.96
CA LEU A 85 -2.13 16.07 -13.65
C LEU A 85 -0.67 15.78 -13.24
N ILE A 86 -0.21 14.54 -13.39
CA ILE A 86 1.14 14.14 -13.00
C ILE A 86 2.20 14.84 -13.86
N VAL A 87 2.04 14.86 -15.18
CA VAL A 87 2.97 15.52 -16.10
C VAL A 87 2.98 17.04 -15.88
N GLN A 88 1.83 17.66 -15.66
CA GLN A 88 1.76 19.10 -15.40
C GLN A 88 2.49 19.50 -14.09
N ASN A 89 2.41 18.66 -13.05
CA ASN A 89 3.02 18.94 -11.76
C ASN A 89 4.45 18.37 -11.63
N GLN A 90 4.91 17.56 -12.60
CA GLN A 90 6.20 16.86 -12.60
C GLN A 90 6.49 16.12 -11.28
N HIS A 91 5.44 15.56 -10.68
CA HIS A 91 5.52 14.93 -9.36
C HIS A 91 4.52 13.78 -9.20
N GLY A 92 4.98 12.56 -9.46
CA GLY A 92 4.17 11.32 -9.43
C GLY A 92 3.92 10.78 -8.02
N SER A 93 2.97 11.32 -7.26
CA SER A 93 2.59 10.74 -5.96
C SER A 93 1.11 10.34 -5.89
N THR A 94 0.85 9.16 -5.32
CA THR A 94 -0.51 8.62 -5.12
C THR A 94 -1.39 9.57 -4.30
N SER A 95 -0.83 10.20 -3.26
CA SER A 95 -1.55 11.17 -2.44
C SER A 95 -1.97 12.43 -3.21
N MET A 96 -1.21 12.83 -4.24
CA MET A 96 -1.58 13.96 -5.10
C MET A 96 -2.81 13.62 -5.93
N ILE A 97 -2.81 12.46 -6.59
CA ILE A 97 -3.95 11.95 -7.37
C ILE A 97 -5.19 11.86 -6.46
N GLN A 98 -5.05 11.25 -5.29
CA GLN A 98 -6.11 11.12 -4.29
C GLN A 98 -6.76 12.46 -3.96
N ARG A 99 -5.97 13.48 -3.59
CA ARG A 99 -6.49 14.79 -3.16
C ARG A 99 -7.05 15.61 -4.30
N ARG A 100 -6.34 15.69 -5.43
CA ARG A 100 -6.72 16.53 -6.57
C ARG A 100 -7.95 16.00 -7.30
N MET A 101 -8.08 14.68 -7.40
CA MET A 101 -9.17 14.02 -8.10
C MET A 101 -10.28 13.51 -7.19
N LYS A 102 -10.15 13.73 -5.86
CA LYS A 102 -11.12 13.30 -4.82
C LYS A 102 -11.41 11.80 -4.88
N LEU A 103 -10.38 10.99 -5.10
CA LEU A 103 -10.47 9.53 -5.19
C LEU A 103 -10.11 8.88 -3.86
N GLY A 104 -10.57 7.64 -3.63
CA GLY A 104 -10.06 6.80 -2.54
C GLY A 104 -8.60 6.41 -2.75
N TYR A 105 -7.85 6.17 -1.67
CA TYR A 105 -6.41 5.88 -1.74
C TYR A 105 -6.09 4.67 -2.62
N ASN A 106 -6.84 3.56 -2.47
CA ASN A 106 -6.64 2.34 -3.27
C ASN A 106 -6.84 2.60 -4.77
N ARG A 107 -7.86 3.41 -5.13
CA ARG A 107 -8.11 3.77 -6.53
C ARG A 107 -7.00 4.66 -7.09
N ALA A 108 -6.54 5.64 -6.32
CA ALA A 108 -5.39 6.46 -6.70
C ALA A 108 -4.11 5.62 -6.85
N GLY A 109 -3.93 4.61 -6.00
CA GLY A 109 -2.83 3.62 -6.08
C GLY A 109 -2.86 2.88 -7.41
N ARG A 110 -4.00 2.26 -7.74
CA ARG A 110 -4.18 1.56 -9.02
C ARG A 110 -3.90 2.45 -10.23
N ILE A 111 -4.37 3.70 -10.23
CA ILE A 111 -4.07 4.65 -11.32
C ILE A 111 -2.56 4.89 -11.41
N MET A 112 -1.86 5.03 -10.28
CA MET A 112 -0.40 5.21 -10.26
C MET A 112 0.33 4.01 -10.85
N ASP A 113 -0.13 2.80 -10.57
CA ASP A 113 0.45 1.57 -11.11
C ASP A 113 0.14 1.42 -12.62
N GLN A 114 -1.04 1.85 -13.07
CA GLN A 114 -1.36 1.95 -14.51
C GLN A 114 -0.44 2.94 -15.23
N LEU A 115 -0.13 4.08 -14.60
CA LEU A 115 0.81 5.07 -15.16
C LEU A 115 2.23 4.50 -15.28
N GLU A 116 2.66 3.68 -14.32
CA GLU A 116 3.96 3.01 -14.34
C GLU A 116 4.01 1.95 -15.44
N ALA A 117 2.99 1.10 -15.53
CA ALA A 117 2.89 0.07 -16.55
C ALA A 117 2.94 0.63 -17.98
N LEU A 118 2.42 1.85 -18.17
CA LEU A 118 2.46 2.59 -19.43
C LEU A 118 3.66 3.53 -19.56
N GLY A 119 4.65 3.47 -18.65
CA GLY A 119 5.90 4.22 -18.76
C GLY A 119 5.75 5.75 -18.68
N ILE A 120 4.66 6.26 -18.11
CA ILE A 120 4.46 7.70 -17.88
C ILE A 120 5.21 8.11 -16.60
N VAL A 121 5.32 7.20 -15.63
CA VAL A 121 6.05 7.36 -14.38
C VAL A 121 7.01 6.19 -14.18
N GLY A 122 8.12 6.44 -13.48
CA GLY A 122 9.10 5.44 -13.13
C GLY A 122 8.63 4.49 -12.01
N PRO A 123 9.48 3.51 -11.65
CA PRO A 123 9.15 2.51 -10.66
C PRO A 123 8.93 3.12 -9.26
N SER A 124 8.29 2.34 -8.40
CA SER A 124 8.06 2.74 -7.01
C SER A 124 9.37 3.08 -6.28
N ALA A 125 9.46 4.31 -5.76
CA ALA A 125 10.61 4.80 -4.99
C ALA A 125 10.35 4.74 -3.47
N GLY A 126 9.56 3.77 -3.01
CA GLY A 126 9.14 3.64 -1.62
C GLY A 126 8.23 4.79 -1.19
N SER A 127 8.65 5.57 -0.19
CA SER A 127 7.87 6.69 0.34
C SER A 127 8.01 8.01 -0.46
N LYS A 128 8.91 8.04 -1.44
CA LYS A 128 9.14 9.23 -2.28
C LYS A 128 8.20 9.21 -3.49
N ALA A 129 7.96 10.39 -4.05
CA ALA A 129 7.27 10.50 -5.33
C ALA A 129 8.06 9.79 -6.42
N ARG A 130 7.33 9.15 -7.34
CA ARG A 130 7.91 8.51 -8.51
C ARG A 130 8.36 9.57 -9.51
N GLU A 131 9.43 9.24 -10.21
CA GLU A 131 9.94 10.06 -11.32
C GLU A 131 8.89 10.12 -12.43
N VAL A 132 8.69 11.30 -13.01
CA VAL A 132 7.84 11.46 -14.20
C VAL A 132 8.74 11.33 -15.42
N LEU A 133 8.42 10.39 -16.31
CA LEU A 133 9.26 10.06 -17.46
C LEU A 133 8.89 10.87 -18.72
N ILE A 134 7.70 11.45 -18.74
CA ILE A 134 7.22 12.36 -19.78
C ILE A 134 7.23 13.79 -19.24
N TYR A 135 8.06 14.64 -19.85
CA TYR A 135 8.30 16.00 -19.34
C TYR A 135 7.46 17.08 -20.04
N ASP A 136 6.86 16.74 -21.19
CA ASP A 136 6.14 17.67 -22.03
C ASP A 136 4.67 17.26 -22.21
N GLU A 137 3.78 18.25 -22.15
CA GLU A 137 2.34 18.04 -22.29
C GLU A 137 1.98 17.65 -23.73
N VAL A 138 2.69 18.19 -24.72
CA VAL A 138 2.48 17.84 -26.13
C VAL A 138 2.91 16.40 -26.40
N GLU A 139 4.05 15.98 -25.83
CA GLU A 139 4.50 14.59 -25.86
C GLU A 139 3.48 13.65 -25.21
N LEU A 140 2.93 14.03 -24.04
CA LEU A 140 1.90 13.25 -23.37
C LEU A 140 0.65 13.10 -24.24
N GLU A 141 0.10 14.17 -24.81
CA GLU A 141 -1.14 14.07 -25.59
C GLU A 141 -0.96 13.16 -26.81
N ARG A 142 0.18 13.25 -27.52
CA ARG A 142 0.51 12.34 -28.61
C ARG A 142 0.56 10.89 -28.15
N TYR A 143 1.14 10.64 -26.98
CA TYR A 143 1.21 9.31 -26.38
C TYR A 143 -0.18 8.75 -26.02
N LEU A 144 -1.03 9.59 -25.43
CA LEU A 144 -2.40 9.23 -25.06
C LEU A 144 -3.29 8.98 -26.28
N GLU A 145 -3.09 9.69 -27.39
CA GLU A 145 -3.76 9.43 -28.67
C GLU A 145 -3.40 8.06 -29.25
N ASP A 146 -2.11 7.70 -29.25
CA ASP A 146 -1.67 6.38 -29.71
C ASP A 146 -2.27 5.27 -28.85
N ILE A 147 -2.34 5.44 -27.52
CA ILE A 147 -3.01 4.49 -26.62
C ILE A 147 -4.51 4.38 -26.95
N LYS A 148 -5.20 5.50 -27.18
CA LYS A 148 -6.64 5.48 -27.49
C LYS A 148 -6.95 4.76 -28.80
N THR A 149 -6.09 4.90 -29.80
CA THR A 149 -6.30 4.21 -31.10
C THR A 149 -6.06 2.69 -31.01
N ARG A 150 -5.34 2.24 -29.98
CA ARG A 150 -5.11 0.81 -29.69
C ARG A 150 -6.18 0.18 -28.77
N LYS A 151 -7.10 0.96 -28.21
CA LYS A 151 -8.18 0.53 -27.30
C LYS A 151 -9.36 -0.09 -28.06
#